data_AF-A0A849T511-F1
#
_entry.id   AF-A0A849T511-F1
#
_cell.length_a   1.000
_cell.length_b   1.000
_cell.length_c   1.000
_cell.angle_alpha   90.00
_cell.angle_beta   90.00
_cell.angle_gamma   90.00
#
_symmetry.space_group_name_H-M   'P 1'
#
loop_
_entity.id
_entity.type
_entity.pdbx_description
1 polymer ?
#
loop_
_entity_poly.entity_id
_entity_poly.type
_entity_poly.pdbx_seq_one_letter_code
_entity_poly.pdbx_strand_id
1 'polypeptide(L)'
;MKKILKALILILCLIFIISCSTSTEEDQTVKKQHSEETNRAFSMIENNGSYRRKVEPNKKQSPIASPPIVKKVTIKKRKIQLPESVMIEINQNLAFYCMQHRKSKRFGGNEEKCMSYVNKTLEECQQKTESSHHKLLKCIKTGLKKRS
;
A
#
# COMPACT_ATOMS: atom_id res chain seq x y z
N MET A 1 43.45 34.65 23.08
CA MET A 1 43.14 34.78 21.64
C MET A 1 42.83 33.44 20.94
N LYS A 2 43.69 32.42 20.99
CA LYS A 2 43.44 31.12 20.29
C LYS A 2 42.14 30.40 20.67
N LYS A 3 41.68 30.50 21.93
CA LYS A 3 40.41 29.90 22.39
C LYS A 3 39.17 30.61 21.83
N ILE A 4 39.24 31.94 21.73
CA ILE A 4 38.15 32.78 21.18
C ILE A 4 38.01 32.51 19.67
N LEU A 5 39.13 32.37 18.95
CA LEU A 5 39.13 32.03 17.53
C LEU A 5 38.48 30.66 17.25
N LYS A 6 38.74 29.64 18.08
CA LYS A 6 38.10 28.32 17.95
C LYS A 6 36.59 28.36 18.21
N ALA A 7 36.16 29.15 19.21
CA ALA A 7 34.74 29.32 19.51
C ALA A 7 33.99 30.03 18.36
N LEU A 8 34.61 31.06 17.76
CA LEU A 8 34.04 31.76 16.61
C LEU A 8 33.90 30.86 15.38
N ILE A 9 34.88 29.99 15.11
CA ILE A 9 34.81 29.03 13.99
C ILE A 9 33.66 28.02 14.20
N LEU A 10 33.49 27.51 15.42
CA LEU A 10 32.40 26.56 15.71
C LEU A 10 31.00 27.19 15.55
N ILE A 11 30.84 28.45 15.97
CA ILE A 11 29.58 29.19 15.79
C ILE A 11 29.29 29.42 14.30
N LEU A 12 30.32 29.77 13.52
CA LEU A 12 30.17 30.01 12.08
C LEU A 12 29.78 28.73 11.33
N CYS A 13 30.35 27.57 11.69
CA CYS A 13 29.96 26.28 11.12
C CYS A 13 28.50 25.90 11.44
N LEU A 14 28.02 26.25 12.64
CA LEU A 14 26.64 25.95 13.06
C LEU A 14 25.61 26.74 12.26
N ILE A 15 25.91 28.00 11.93
CA ILE A 15 25.06 28.85 11.10
C ILE A 15 24.97 28.31 9.66
N PHE A 16 26.09 27.82 9.10
CA PHE A 16 26.12 27.25 7.75
C PHE A 16 25.27 25.98 7.60
N ILE A 17 25.14 25.16 8.65
CA ILE A 17 24.33 23.94 8.61
C ILE A 17 22.82 24.26 8.58
N ILE A 18 22.39 25.35 9.23
CA ILE A 18 20.96 25.74 9.30
C ILE A 18 20.47 26.29 7.95
N SER A 19 21.33 26.99 7.19
CA SER A 19 20.95 27.60 5.90
C SER A 19 20.72 26.60 4.76
N CYS A 20 21.09 25.33 4.92
CA CYS A 20 20.87 24.29 3.90
C CYS A 20 19.51 23.57 4.05
N SER A 21 18.70 23.94 5.06
CA SER A 21 17.40 23.32 5.35
C SER A 21 16.20 24.05 4.74
N THR A 22 16.38 25.14 3.99
CA THR A 22 15.29 25.75 3.23
C THR A 22 14.95 24.90 2.01
N SER A 23 14.21 23.82 2.24
CA SER A 23 13.38 23.22 1.22
C SER A 23 12.34 24.27 0.83
N THR A 24 12.58 24.96 -0.28
CA THR A 24 11.54 25.64 -1.05
C THR A 24 10.52 24.59 -1.47
N GLU A 25 9.52 24.37 -0.61
CA GLU A 25 8.23 23.87 -1.07
C GLU A 25 7.62 25.00 -1.90
N GLU A 26 7.84 24.94 -3.20
CA GLU A 26 6.95 25.62 -4.14
C GLU A 26 5.57 24.98 -3.98
N ASP A 27 4.75 25.63 -3.16
CA ASP A 27 3.32 25.39 -3.04
C ASP A 27 2.63 25.83 -4.35
N GLN A 28 2.86 25.07 -5.42
CA GLN A 28 1.99 25.06 -6.58
C GLN A 28 0.72 24.33 -6.18
N THR A 29 -0.19 25.08 -5.57
CA THR A 29 -1.63 24.83 -5.57
C THR A 29 -2.20 24.91 -6.99
N VAL A 30 -1.64 24.14 -7.93
CA VAL A 30 -2.35 23.76 -9.15
C VAL A 30 -3.49 22.88 -8.65
N LYS A 31 -4.65 23.50 -8.43
CA LYS A 31 -5.92 22.78 -8.31
C LYS A 31 -5.98 21.88 -9.54
N LYS A 32 -5.70 20.59 -9.36
CA LYS A 32 -5.82 19.58 -10.40
C LYS A 32 -7.30 19.54 -10.77
N GLN A 33 -7.69 20.35 -11.75
CA GLN A 33 -9.02 20.28 -12.31
C GLN A 33 -9.12 18.95 -13.04
N HIS A 34 -9.97 18.07 -12.54
CA HIS A 34 -10.32 16.86 -13.23
C HIS A 34 -10.94 17.21 -14.59
N SER A 35 -10.70 16.37 -15.60
CA SER A 35 -11.35 16.54 -16.90
C SER A 35 -12.88 16.51 -16.74
N GLU A 36 -13.59 17.18 -17.65
CA GLU A 36 -15.07 17.18 -17.62
C GLU A 36 -15.65 15.76 -17.63
N GLU A 37 -15.00 14.84 -18.34
CA GLU A 37 -15.39 13.43 -18.40
C GLU A 37 -15.27 12.74 -17.03
N THR A 38 -14.23 13.05 -16.27
CA THR A 38 -14.02 12.53 -14.91
C THR A 38 -15.07 13.10 -13.95
N ASN A 39 -15.35 14.41 -14.04
CA ASN A 39 -16.40 15.04 -13.23
C ASN A 39 -17.79 14.48 -13.54
N ARG A 40 -18.07 14.16 -14.81
CA ARG A 40 -19.31 13.50 -15.24
C ARG A 40 -19.44 12.08 -14.68
N ALA A 41 -18.34 11.33 -14.60
CA ALA A 41 -18.35 10.01 -14.00
C ALA A 41 -18.68 10.08 -12.50
N PHE A 42 -18.13 11.06 -11.77
CA PHE A 42 -18.46 11.26 -10.36
C PHE A 42 -19.93 11.64 -10.15
N SER A 43 -20.48 12.54 -10.98
CA SER A 43 -21.90 12.92 -10.86
C SER A 43 -22.84 11.75 -11.13
N MET A 44 -22.48 10.81 -12.01
CA MET A 44 -23.26 9.60 -12.24
C MET A 44 -23.27 8.66 -11.03
N ILE A 45 -22.18 8.58 -10.28
CA ILE A 45 -22.09 7.75 -9.07
C ILE A 45 -22.92 8.36 -7.93
N GLU A 46 -22.83 9.67 -7.73
CA GLU A 46 -23.59 10.37 -6.70
C GLU A 46 -25.10 10.35 -6.98
N ASN A 47 -25.52 10.57 -8.23
CA ASN A 47 -26.93 10.58 -8.59
C ASN A 47 -27.56 9.17 -8.67
N ASN A 48 -26.80 8.11 -8.95
CA ASN A 48 -27.30 6.72 -8.98
C ASN A 48 -27.08 5.96 -7.66
N GLY A 49 -27.03 6.65 -6.52
CA GLY A 49 -26.84 6.09 -5.17
C GLY A 49 -27.86 5.03 -4.69
N SER A 50 -28.72 4.51 -5.56
CA SER A 50 -29.73 3.50 -5.24
C SER A 50 -29.58 2.17 -6.01
N TYR A 51 -28.40 1.82 -6.55
CA TYR A 51 -28.15 0.42 -6.97
C TYR A 51 -27.92 -0.51 -5.76
N ARG A 52 -28.85 -0.52 -4.80
CA ARG A 52 -29.18 -1.77 -4.11
C ARG A 52 -29.79 -2.68 -5.15
N ARG A 53 -28.95 -3.48 -5.81
CA ARG A 53 -29.36 -4.60 -6.66
C ARG A 53 -30.23 -5.51 -5.78
N LYS A 54 -31.55 -5.36 -5.85
CA LYS A 54 -32.51 -6.30 -5.27
C LYS A 54 -32.29 -7.62 -5.99
N VAL A 55 -31.57 -8.53 -5.33
CA VAL A 55 -31.45 -9.91 -5.80
C VAL A 55 -32.82 -10.53 -5.54
N GLU A 56 -33.63 -10.67 -6.59
CA GLU A 56 -34.87 -11.45 -6.51
C GLU A 56 -34.53 -12.92 -6.26
N PRO A 57 -35.18 -13.57 -5.28
CA PRO A 57 -34.99 -14.99 -5.05
C PRO A 57 -35.79 -15.77 -6.09
N ASN A 58 -35.11 -16.20 -7.16
CA ASN A 58 -35.74 -17.05 -8.16
C ASN A 58 -35.87 -18.49 -7.63
N LYS A 59 -37.04 -18.81 -7.08
CA LYS A 59 -37.48 -20.18 -6.78
C LYS A 59 -37.90 -20.86 -8.07
N LYS A 60 -37.18 -21.92 -8.46
CA LYS A 60 -37.71 -23.21 -8.94
C LYS A 60 -36.54 -24.15 -9.22
N GLN A 61 -36.38 -25.14 -8.34
CA GLN A 61 -35.49 -26.28 -8.52
C GLN A 61 -36.07 -27.20 -9.59
N SER A 62 -35.35 -27.36 -10.69
CA SER A 62 -35.56 -28.44 -11.65
C SER A 62 -34.68 -29.65 -11.29
N PRO A 63 -35.04 -30.88 -11.70
CA PRO A 63 -34.34 -32.10 -11.32
C PRO A 63 -32.90 -32.12 -11.84
N ILE A 64 -32.01 -32.58 -10.97
CA ILE A 64 -30.56 -32.64 -11.13
C ILE A 64 -30.20 -33.64 -12.23
N ALA A 65 -29.85 -33.14 -13.41
CA ALA A 65 -29.04 -33.90 -14.36
C ALA A 65 -27.59 -33.87 -13.88
N SER A 66 -26.97 -35.05 -13.79
CA SER A 66 -25.57 -35.24 -13.38
C SER A 66 -24.65 -34.34 -14.20
N PRO A 67 -23.82 -33.47 -13.58
CA PRO A 67 -22.97 -32.56 -14.34
C PRO A 67 -21.93 -33.36 -15.12
N PRO A 68 -21.69 -33.02 -16.40
CA PRO A 68 -20.62 -33.64 -17.17
C PRO A 68 -19.28 -33.40 -16.47
N ILE A 69 -18.42 -34.41 -16.46
CA ILE A 69 -17.07 -34.35 -15.90
C ILE A 69 -16.28 -33.33 -16.73
N VAL A 70 -16.28 -32.07 -16.28
CA VAL A 70 -15.52 -30.99 -16.89
C VAL A 70 -14.04 -31.25 -16.58
N LYS A 71 -13.26 -31.56 -17.62
CA LYS A 71 -11.80 -31.68 -17.51
C LYS A 71 -11.26 -30.37 -16.93
N LYS A 72 -10.57 -30.45 -15.78
CA LYS A 72 -9.87 -29.31 -15.16
C LYS A 72 -8.88 -28.74 -16.17
N VAL A 73 -9.25 -27.63 -16.81
CA VAL A 73 -8.31 -26.83 -17.61
C VAL A 73 -7.37 -26.17 -16.60
N THR A 74 -6.10 -26.56 -16.63
CA THR A 74 -5.04 -25.89 -15.88
C THR A 74 -4.75 -24.54 -16.53
N ILE A 75 -5.42 -23.51 -16.04
CA ILE A 75 -5.17 -22.13 -16.46
C ILE A 75 -3.75 -21.77 -16.01
N LYS A 76 -2.84 -21.54 -16.98
CA LYS A 76 -1.49 -21.02 -16.69
C LYS A 76 -1.63 -19.66 -16.00
N LYS A 77 -1.18 -19.57 -14.76
CA LYS A 77 -1.17 -18.31 -13.99
C LYS A 77 -0.29 -17.29 -14.72
N ARG A 78 -0.89 -16.25 -15.29
CA ARG A 78 -0.14 -15.08 -15.78
C ARG A 78 0.44 -14.35 -14.58
N LYS A 79 1.75 -14.04 -14.64
CA LYS A 79 2.38 -13.11 -13.69
C LYS A 79 1.73 -11.74 -13.90
N ILE A 80 1.01 -11.24 -12.89
CA ILE A 80 0.39 -9.92 -12.93
C ILE A 80 1.50 -8.89 -12.76
N GLN A 81 1.60 -7.93 -13.70
CA GLN A 81 2.37 -6.71 -13.48
C GLN A 81 1.54 -5.79 -12.58
N LEU A 82 2.01 -5.59 -11.35
CA LEU A 82 1.41 -4.65 -10.42
C LEU A 82 1.75 -3.22 -10.88
N PRO A 83 0.81 -2.26 -10.88
CA PRO A 83 1.13 -0.87 -11.11
C PRO A 83 2.18 -0.40 -10.10
N GLU A 84 3.11 0.43 -10.55
CA GLU A 84 4.22 0.94 -9.74
C GLU A 84 3.72 1.67 -8.48
N SER A 85 2.65 2.45 -8.60
CA SER A 85 2.03 3.17 -7.48
C SER A 85 1.60 2.24 -6.33
N VAL A 86 1.10 1.04 -6.66
CA VAL A 86 0.67 0.06 -5.67
C VAL A 86 1.88 -0.56 -4.97
N MET A 87 2.99 -0.78 -5.69
CA MET A 87 4.24 -1.27 -5.08
C MET A 87 4.83 -0.23 -4.12
N ILE A 88 4.77 1.05 -4.47
CA ILE A 88 5.19 2.14 -3.58
C ILE A 88 4.36 2.14 -2.29
N GLU A 89 3.04 2.04 -2.39
CA GLU A 89 2.14 2.00 -1.22
C GLU A 89 2.42 0.77 -0.34
N ILE A 90 2.64 -0.40 -0.94
CA ILE A 90 3.01 -1.62 -0.22
C ILE A 90 4.32 -1.38 0.55
N ASN A 91 5.36 -0.89 -0.11
CA ASN A 91 6.67 -0.69 0.49
C ASN A 91 6.62 0.33 1.65
N GLN A 92 5.89 1.42 1.48
CA GLN A 92 5.66 2.41 2.56
C GLN A 92 4.98 1.79 3.78
N ASN A 93 3.94 0.97 3.57
CA ASN A 93 3.25 0.28 4.66
C ASN A 93 4.15 -0.73 5.38
N LEU A 94 4.99 -1.46 4.65
CA LEU A 94 5.94 -2.41 5.25
C LEU A 94 7.02 -1.70 6.08
N ALA A 95 7.58 -0.61 5.54
CA ALA A 95 8.55 0.21 6.26
C ALA A 95 7.92 0.81 7.54
N PHE A 96 6.72 1.38 7.43
CA PHE A 96 5.99 1.93 8.58
C PHE A 96 5.78 0.88 9.67
N TYR A 97 5.40 -0.34 9.31
CA TYR A 97 5.25 -1.44 10.27
C TYR A 97 6.56 -1.72 11.03
N CYS A 98 7.69 -1.75 10.34
CA CYS A 98 8.99 -1.97 10.98
C CYS A 98 9.42 -0.80 11.87
N MET A 99 9.20 0.44 11.45
CA MET A 99 9.45 1.59 12.32
C MET A 99 8.60 1.53 13.60
N GLN A 100 7.32 1.19 13.47
CA GLN A 100 6.39 1.08 14.60
C GLN A 100 6.82 -0.02 15.58
N HIS A 101 7.33 -1.14 15.07
CA HIS A 101 7.70 -2.30 15.86
C HIS A 101 9.20 -2.42 16.14
N ARG A 102 10.00 -1.38 15.86
CA ARG A 102 11.47 -1.42 16.02
C ARG A 102 11.92 -1.79 17.44
N LYS A 103 11.16 -1.36 18.46
CA LYS A 103 11.44 -1.64 19.88
C LYS A 103 10.74 -2.91 20.39
N SER A 104 10.02 -3.63 19.54
CA SER A 104 9.32 -4.84 19.97
C SER A 104 10.32 -5.93 20.35
N LYS A 105 10.00 -6.70 21.40
CA LYS A 105 10.79 -7.86 21.83
C LYS A 105 10.97 -8.90 20.71
N ARG A 106 10.02 -8.92 19.76
CA ARG A 106 9.99 -9.81 18.61
C ARG A 106 11.19 -9.63 17.67
N PHE A 107 11.57 -8.38 17.39
CA PHE A 107 12.67 -8.08 16.47
C PHE A 107 13.96 -7.71 17.21
N GLY A 108 13.87 -7.41 18.52
CA GLY A 108 15.04 -7.17 19.37
C GLY A 108 15.87 -5.97 18.90
N GLY A 109 15.24 -4.95 18.32
CA GLY A 109 15.94 -3.79 17.75
C GLY A 109 16.64 -4.06 16.41
N ASN A 110 16.59 -5.28 15.87
CA ASN A 110 17.22 -5.61 14.60
C ASN A 110 16.24 -5.34 13.44
N GLU A 111 16.59 -4.35 12.61
CA GLU A 111 15.80 -3.94 11.45
C GLU A 111 15.74 -5.01 10.35
N GLU A 112 16.86 -5.70 10.08
CA GLU A 112 16.94 -6.77 9.07
C GLU A 112 15.97 -7.92 9.38
N LYS A 113 15.82 -8.28 10.66
CA LYS A 113 14.84 -9.28 11.10
C LYS A 113 13.40 -8.83 10.81
N CYS A 114 13.09 -7.56 11.01
CA CYS A 114 11.77 -7.03 10.68
C CYS A 114 11.56 -7.01 9.16
N MET A 115 12.55 -6.56 8.39
CA MET A 115 12.49 -6.52 6.93
C MET A 115 12.32 -7.92 6.33
N SER A 116 13.07 -8.91 6.81
CA SER A 116 12.89 -10.32 6.43
C SER A 116 11.48 -10.82 6.73
N TYR A 117 10.92 -10.45 7.88
CA TYR A 117 9.57 -10.83 8.27
C TYR A 117 8.49 -10.22 7.37
N VAL A 118 8.57 -8.92 7.07
CA VAL A 118 7.59 -8.26 6.20
C VAL A 118 7.69 -8.74 4.74
N ASN A 119 8.91 -8.97 4.24
CA ASN A 119 9.13 -9.50 2.89
C ASN A 119 8.57 -10.91 2.73
N LYS A 120 8.82 -11.80 3.70
CA LYS A 120 8.21 -13.13 3.72
C LYS A 120 6.69 -13.06 3.73
N THR A 121 6.11 -12.13 4.50
CA THR A 121 4.65 -11.94 4.55
C THR A 121 4.11 -11.46 3.20
N LEU A 122 4.83 -10.55 2.53
CA LEU A 122 4.48 -10.09 1.18
C LEU A 122 4.50 -11.23 0.17
N GLU A 123 5.56 -12.04 0.14
CA GLU A 123 5.68 -13.20 -0.75
C GLU A 123 4.56 -14.22 -0.52
N GLU A 124 4.29 -14.57 0.74
CA GLU A 124 3.18 -15.46 1.11
C GLU A 124 1.83 -14.92 0.60
N CYS A 125 1.62 -13.60 0.65
CA CYS A 125 0.40 -12.98 0.16
C CYS A 125 0.33 -12.93 -1.36
N GLN A 126 1.42 -12.59 -2.05
CA GLN A 126 1.51 -12.62 -3.51
C GLN A 126 1.20 -14.01 -4.08
N GLN A 127 1.64 -15.08 -3.40
CA GLN A 127 1.33 -16.46 -3.79
C GLN A 127 -0.16 -16.82 -3.60
N LYS A 128 -0.80 -16.29 -2.55
CA LYS A 128 -2.21 -16.58 -2.20
C LYS A 128 -3.22 -15.79 -3.01
N THR A 129 -2.91 -14.54 -3.36
CA THR A 129 -3.88 -13.67 -4.03
C THR A 129 -3.66 -13.64 -5.53
N GLU A 130 -4.59 -14.25 -6.26
CA GLU A 130 -4.68 -14.07 -7.70
C GLU A 130 -5.26 -12.68 -8.01
N SER A 131 -4.41 -11.83 -8.59
CA SER A 131 -4.74 -10.66 -9.43
C SER A 131 -5.43 -9.44 -8.79
N SER A 132 -5.81 -9.44 -7.51
CA SER A 132 -6.50 -8.29 -6.91
C SER A 132 -5.61 -7.54 -5.91
N HIS A 133 -5.29 -6.28 -6.22
CA HIS A 133 -4.54 -5.37 -5.35
C HIS A 133 -5.18 -5.24 -3.97
N HIS A 134 -6.50 -5.07 -3.91
CA HIS A 134 -7.24 -4.98 -2.65
C HIS A 134 -7.10 -6.26 -1.81
N LYS A 135 -7.15 -7.44 -2.43
CA LYS A 135 -6.94 -8.71 -1.72
C LYS A 135 -5.49 -8.82 -1.21
N LEU A 136 -4.51 -8.40 -2.00
CA LEU A 136 -3.09 -8.39 -1.61
C LEU A 136 -2.88 -7.49 -0.38
N LEU A 137 -3.34 -6.24 -0.42
CA LEU A 137 -3.23 -5.30 0.70
C LEU A 137 -3.93 -5.82 1.95
N LYS A 138 -5.13 -6.38 1.82
CA LYS A 138 -5.86 -7.01 2.93
C LYS A 138 -5.12 -8.21 3.50
N CYS A 139 -4.50 -9.03 2.63
CA CYS A 139 -3.67 -10.14 3.06
C CYS A 139 -2.45 -9.65 3.86
N ILE A 140 -1.74 -8.63 3.37
CA ILE A 140 -0.57 -8.08 4.06
C ILE A 140 -0.97 -7.53 5.43
N LYS A 141 -2.01 -6.69 5.50
CA LYS A 141 -2.50 -6.11 6.78
C LYS A 141 -2.88 -7.20 7.78
N THR A 142 -3.57 -8.24 7.35
CA THR A 142 -3.96 -9.36 8.24
C THR A 142 -2.77 -10.24 8.62
N GLY A 143 -1.83 -10.50 7.70
CA GLY A 143 -0.61 -11.27 7.94
C GLY A 143 0.31 -10.61 8.96
N LEU A 144 0.46 -9.29 8.87
CA LEU A 144 1.26 -8.50 9.82
C LEU A 144 0.61 -8.48 11.20
N LYS A 145 -0.71 -8.30 11.30
CA LYS A 145 -1.44 -8.27 12.58
C LYS A 145 -1.56 -9.65 13.26
N LYS A 146 -1.67 -10.74 12.50
CA LYS A 146 -1.89 -12.07 13.07
C LYS A 146 -0.65 -12.62 13.79
N ARG A 147 0.53 -12.11 13.47
CA ARG A 147 1.79 -12.55 14.09
C ARG A 147 2.43 -11.47 14.98
N SER A 148 1.80 -10.29 15.13
CA SER A 148 2.23 -9.22 16.06
C SER A 148 1.82 -9.55 17.48
#